data_AF-A0A6A3XZV6-F1
#
_entry.id   AF-A0A6A3XZV6-F1
#
_cell.length_a   1.000
_cell.length_b   1.000
_cell.length_c   1.000
_cell.angle_alpha   90.00
_cell.angle_beta   90.00
_cell.angle_gamma   90.00
#
_symmetry.space_group_name_H-M   'P 1'
#
loop_
_entity.id
_entity.type
_entity.pdbx_description
1 polymer ?
#
loop_
_entity_poly.entity_id
_entity_poly.type
_entity_poly.pdbx_seq_one_letter_code
_entity_poly.pdbx_strand_id
1 'polypeptide(L)'
;MCVTAFRATLETTYEETVARFLRAWHRSTMPGVEYPVEENGVWLNAPKQPDGTSCGVLVIAQVYCMLKDSFRFTEAIVTNDDVAVMRLRIMWMMLMQPEVSTLAHKIAKAVDATDLELMATVET
;
A
#
# COMPACT_ATOMS: atom_id res chain seq x y z
N MET A 1 -13.87 22.17 -11.32
CA MET A 1 -13.00 22.40 -10.14
C MET A 1 -11.79 23.21 -10.59
N CYS A 2 -11.45 24.30 -9.91
CA CYS A 2 -10.33 25.16 -10.28
C CYS A 2 -9.00 24.43 -9.95
N VAL A 3 -8.30 23.96 -10.98
CA VAL A 3 -7.14 23.05 -10.87
C VAL A 3 -5.99 23.65 -10.06
N THR A 4 -5.84 24.97 -10.09
CA THR A 4 -4.78 25.70 -9.36
C THR A 4 -5.01 25.76 -7.86
N ALA A 5 -6.23 26.06 -7.41
CA ALA A 5 -6.56 26.10 -5.99
C ALA A 5 -6.44 24.70 -5.35
N PHE A 6 -6.88 23.66 -6.09
CA PHE A 6 -6.76 22.28 -5.65
C PHE A 6 -5.30 21.83 -5.49
N ARG A 7 -4.43 22.19 -6.45
CA ARG A 7 -3.00 21.88 -6.38
C ARG A 7 -2.32 22.54 -5.18
N ALA A 8 -2.60 23.82 -4.94
CA ALA A 8 -2.04 24.53 -3.78
C ALA A 8 -2.42 23.85 -2.45
N THR A 9 -3.68 23.42 -2.31
CA THR A 9 -4.12 22.66 -1.13
C THR A 9 -3.37 21.34 -0.97
N LEU A 10 -3.14 20.61 -2.06
CA LEU A 10 -2.37 19.35 -2.02
C LEU A 10 -0.90 19.58 -1.64
N GLU A 11 -0.27 20.63 -2.18
CA GLU A 11 1.11 21.02 -1.85
C GLU A 11 1.25 21.38 -0.36
N THR A 12 0.37 22.23 0.16
CA THR A 12 0.33 22.54 1.60
C THR A 12 0.13 21.30 2.45
N THR A 13 -0.82 20.45 2.08
CA THR A 13 -1.12 19.22 2.83
C THR A 13 0.09 18.28 2.84
N TYR A 14 0.77 18.10 1.70
CA TYR A 14 1.96 17.26 1.60
C TYR A 14 3.07 17.75 2.55
N GLU A 15 3.39 19.05 2.52
CA GLU A 15 4.45 19.63 3.35
C GLU A 15 4.14 19.55 4.85
N GLU A 16 2.92 19.88 5.24
CA GLU A 16 2.53 19.92 6.67
C GLU A 16 2.35 18.53 7.29
N THR A 17 2.08 17.51 6.46
CA THR A 17 1.79 16.16 6.93
C THR A 17 2.87 15.16 6.52
N VAL A 18 2.88 14.74 5.25
CA VAL A 18 3.71 13.66 4.74
C VAL A 18 5.19 14.00 4.86
N ALA A 19 5.63 15.15 4.33
CA ALA A 19 7.04 15.54 4.37
C ALA A 19 7.55 15.67 5.80
N ARG A 20 6.76 16.28 6.69
CA ARG A 20 7.09 16.38 8.12
C ARG A 20 7.23 15.01 8.78
N PHE A 21 6.32 14.08 8.50
CA PHE A 21 6.40 12.70 9.00
C PHE A 21 7.65 11.99 8.48
N LEU A 22 7.93 12.04 7.17
CA LEU A 22 9.08 11.39 6.56
C LEU A 22 10.40 11.90 7.14
N ARG A 23 10.55 13.23 7.31
CA ARG A 23 11.72 13.84 7.96
C ARG A 23 11.88 13.36 9.41
N ALA A 24 10.79 13.27 10.17
CA ALA A 24 10.82 12.80 11.55
C ALA A 24 11.18 11.30 11.64
N TRP A 25 10.60 10.48 10.76
CA TRP A 25 10.87 9.05 10.67
C TRP A 25 12.32 8.77 10.25
N HIS A 26 12.87 9.51 9.28
CA HIS A 26 14.27 9.39 8.89
C HIS A 26 15.21 9.74 10.04
N ARG A 27 14.95 10.86 10.75
CA ARG A 27 15.77 11.26 11.90
C ARG A 27 15.80 10.20 13.01
N SER A 28 14.69 9.49 13.21
CA SER A 28 14.60 8.46 14.26
C SER A 28 15.22 7.12 13.84
N THR A 29 15.11 6.75 12.55
CA THR A 29 15.55 5.44 12.06
C THR A 29 16.96 5.42 11.49
N MET A 30 17.48 6.58 11.06
CA MET A 30 18.80 6.71 10.41
C MET A 30 19.62 7.84 11.05
N PRO A 31 19.99 7.73 12.35
CA PRO A 31 20.73 8.79 13.03
C PRO A 31 22.11 9.00 12.40
N GLY A 32 22.48 10.27 12.17
CA GLY A 32 23.76 10.65 11.56
C GLY A 32 23.80 10.54 10.03
N VAL A 33 22.75 10.03 9.41
CA VAL A 33 22.55 10.12 7.95
C VAL A 33 21.79 11.42 7.66
N GLU A 34 22.26 12.18 6.68
CA GLU A 34 21.57 13.39 6.24
C GLU A 34 20.31 13.01 5.46
N TYR A 35 19.20 13.73 5.67
CA TYR A 35 17.98 13.46 4.90
C TYR A 35 18.29 13.73 3.42
N PRO A 36 17.99 12.78 2.51
CA PRO A 36 18.30 12.98 1.10
C PRO A 36 17.61 14.25 0.60
N VAL A 37 18.35 15.06 -0.16
CA VAL A 37 17.75 16.23 -0.83
C VAL A 37 16.68 15.69 -1.77
N GLU A 38 15.41 16.05 -1.54
CA GLU A 38 14.32 15.80 -2.48
C GLU A 38 14.54 16.73 -3.68
N GLU A 39 15.52 16.41 -4.53
CA GLU A 39 15.70 17.09 -5.81
C GLU A 39 14.52 16.72 -6.71
N ASN A 40 13.47 17.53 -6.61
CA ASN A 40 12.29 17.56 -7.46
C ASN A 40 11.26 16.46 -7.16
N GLY A 41 10.45 16.67 -6.11
CA GLY A 41 9.14 16.02 -6.02
C GLY A 41 8.32 16.35 -7.28
N VAL A 42 8.15 15.37 -8.17
CA VAL A 42 7.36 15.55 -9.39
C VAL A 42 5.91 15.17 -9.10
N TRP A 43 5.01 16.16 -9.23
CA TRP A 43 3.58 15.88 -9.27
C TRP A 43 3.25 15.05 -10.50
N LEU A 44 2.92 13.77 -10.29
CA LEU A 44 2.45 12.90 -11.35
C LEU A 44 1.02 13.29 -11.74
N ASN A 45 0.81 13.60 -13.01
CA ASN A 45 -0.50 13.99 -13.54
C ASN A 45 -1.30 12.79 -14.05
N ALA A 46 -0.70 11.59 -14.07
CA ALA A 46 -1.30 10.35 -14.53
C ALA A 46 -0.94 9.17 -13.60
N PRO A 47 -1.72 8.07 -13.63
CA PRO A 47 -2.99 7.92 -14.36
C PRO A 47 -4.12 8.78 -13.76
N LYS A 48 -4.87 9.48 -14.61
CA LYS A 48 -6.08 10.20 -14.18
C LYS A 48 -7.21 9.21 -14.05
N GLN A 49 -7.88 9.21 -12.91
CA GLN A 49 -9.08 8.41 -12.69
C GLN A 49 -10.21 8.89 -13.62
N PRO A 50 -10.68 8.08 -14.58
CA PRO A 50 -11.74 8.49 -15.49
C PRO A 50 -13.15 8.32 -14.89
N ASP A 51 -13.31 7.42 -13.90
CA ASP A 51 -14.61 6.91 -13.44
C ASP A 51 -15.06 7.41 -12.06
N GLY A 52 -14.26 8.26 -11.40
CA GLY A 52 -14.60 8.79 -10.07
C GLY A 52 -14.48 7.80 -8.89
N THR A 53 -14.28 6.50 -9.13
CA THR A 53 -14.47 5.45 -8.10
C THR A 53 -13.33 4.44 -7.99
N SER A 54 -12.36 4.45 -8.91
CA SER A 54 -11.24 3.49 -8.95
C SER A 54 -9.96 3.93 -8.23
N CYS A 55 -9.96 5.00 -7.42
CA CYS A 55 -8.74 5.66 -6.93
C CYS A 55 -7.85 4.71 -6.12
N GLY A 56 -8.44 3.92 -5.22
CA GLY A 56 -7.70 2.93 -4.43
C GLY A 56 -7.08 1.84 -5.31
N VAL A 57 -7.81 1.37 -6.33
CA VAL A 57 -7.29 0.35 -7.25
C VAL A 57 -6.16 0.91 -8.11
N LEU A 58 -6.27 2.16 -8.57
CA LEU A 58 -5.23 2.84 -9.34
C LEU A 58 -3.94 3.00 -8.54
N VAL A 59 -4.03 3.34 -7.25
CA VAL A 59 -2.86 3.40 -6.36
C VAL A 59 -2.18 2.03 -6.27
N ILE A 60 -2.95 0.97 -6.04
CA ILE A 60 -2.40 -0.39 -5.92
C ILE A 60 -1.80 -0.85 -7.26
N ALA A 61 -2.45 -0.54 -8.39
CA ALA A 61 -1.94 -0.84 -9.73
C ALA A 61 -0.60 -0.14 -9.98
N GLN A 62 -0.49 1.16 -9.64
CA GLN A 62 0.74 1.92 -9.80
C GLN A 62 1.89 1.33 -8.97
N VAL A 63 1.64 1.04 -7.69
CA VAL A 63 2.63 0.41 -6.80
C VAL A 63 3.02 -0.96 -7.33
N TYR A 64 2.05 -1.77 -7.77
CA TYR A 64 2.30 -3.08 -8.35
C TYR A 64 3.21 -3.00 -9.58
N CYS A 65 2.95 -2.05 -10.50
CA CYS A 65 3.80 -1.82 -11.68
C CYS A 65 5.22 -1.39 -11.28
N MET A 66 5.35 -0.45 -10.32
CA MET A 66 6.66 0.00 -9.82
C MET A 66 7.49 -1.13 -9.19
N LEU A 67 6.83 -2.05 -8.46
CA LEU A 67 7.51 -3.19 -7.83
C LEU A 67 7.86 -4.29 -8.82
N LYS A 68 7.03 -4.51 -9.84
CA LYS A 68 7.21 -5.58 -10.82
C LYS A 68 8.28 -5.23 -11.86
N ASP A 69 8.30 -3.99 -12.33
CA ASP A 69 9.23 -3.53 -13.38
C ASP A 69 10.49 -2.89 -12.79
N SER A 70 11.09 -3.58 -11.81
CA SER A 70 12.37 -3.31 -11.15
C SER A 70 13.20 -2.19 -11.82
N PHE A 71 13.41 -1.10 -11.10
CA PHE A 71 14.35 0.01 -11.38
C PHE A 71 13.85 1.24 -12.11
N ARG A 72 12.58 1.33 -12.51
CA ARG A 72 12.07 2.60 -12.98
C ARG A 72 10.75 2.88 -12.28
N PHE A 73 10.80 3.72 -11.25
CA PHE A 73 9.65 4.53 -10.80
C PHE A 73 9.16 5.48 -11.92
N THR A 74 9.22 5.05 -13.19
CA THR A 74 8.64 5.70 -14.34
C THR A 74 7.14 5.58 -14.25
N GLU A 75 6.48 6.66 -14.67
CA GLU A 75 5.05 6.78 -14.87
C GLU A 75 4.51 5.59 -15.68
N ALA A 76 4.07 4.53 -14.99
CA ALA A 76 3.39 3.42 -15.62
C ALA A 76 2.02 3.91 -16.10
N ILE A 77 1.73 3.70 -17.39
CA ILE A 77 0.40 3.96 -17.94
C ILE A 77 -0.50 2.82 -17.45
N VAL A 78 -1.33 3.08 -16.45
CA VAL A 78 -2.35 2.13 -15.99
C VAL A 78 -3.57 2.22 -16.90
N THR A 79 -3.89 1.13 -17.58
CA THR A 79 -5.06 1.01 -18.45
C THR A 79 -6.31 0.58 -17.67
N ASN A 80 -7.49 0.67 -18.28
CA ASN A 80 -8.72 0.13 -17.68
C ASN A 80 -8.65 -1.38 -17.46
N ASP A 81 -7.95 -2.11 -18.35
CA ASP A 81 -7.77 -3.55 -18.22
C ASP A 81 -6.86 -3.87 -17.02
N ASP A 82 -5.82 -3.07 -16.80
CA ASP A 82 -4.97 -3.19 -15.61
C ASP A 82 -5.80 -2.98 -14.32
N VAL A 83 -6.70 -2.00 -14.31
CA VAL A 83 -7.62 -1.78 -13.18
C VAL A 83 -8.54 -2.98 -12.98
N ALA A 84 -9.11 -3.55 -14.04
CA ALA A 84 -9.96 -4.73 -13.96
C ALA A 84 -9.21 -5.96 -13.43
N VAL A 85 -8.00 -6.21 -13.94
CA VAL A 85 -7.11 -7.29 -13.46
C VAL A 85 -6.73 -7.07 -12.00
N MET A 86 -6.42 -5.84 -11.60
CA MET A 86 -6.10 -5.53 -10.21
C MET A 86 -7.29 -5.70 -9.28
N ARG A 87 -8.51 -5.33 -9.70
CA ARG A 87 -9.74 -5.63 -8.96
C ARG A 87 -9.90 -7.14 -8.73
N LEU A 88 -9.71 -7.95 -9.77
CA LEU A 88 -9.78 -9.41 -9.67
C LEU A 88 -8.71 -9.97 -8.72
N ARG A 89 -7.48 -9.46 -8.78
CA ARG A 89 -6.40 -9.87 -7.87
C ARG A 89 -6.68 -9.50 -6.42
N ILE A 90 -7.18 -8.30 -6.16
CA ILE A 90 -7.57 -7.85 -4.82
C ILE A 90 -8.72 -8.72 -4.30
N MET A 91 -9.76 -8.95 -5.12
CA MET A 91 -10.88 -9.83 -4.79
C MET A 91 -10.38 -11.24 -4.48
N TRP A 92 -9.49 -11.78 -5.30
CA TRP A 92 -8.87 -13.09 -5.07
C TRP A 92 -8.10 -13.13 -3.74
N MET A 93 -7.29 -12.11 -3.43
CA MET A 93 -6.58 -12.04 -2.15
C MET A 93 -7.54 -11.98 -0.96
N MET A 94 -8.66 -11.27 -1.07
CA MET A 94 -9.68 -11.22 -0.01
C MET A 94 -10.38 -12.56 0.17
N LEU A 95 -10.79 -13.21 -0.93
CA LEU A 95 -11.53 -14.46 -0.91
C LEU A 95 -10.65 -15.64 -0.47
N MET A 96 -9.39 -15.67 -0.91
CA MET A 96 -8.50 -16.78 -0.62
C MET A 96 -7.81 -16.67 0.73
N GLN A 97 -7.95 -15.53 1.42
CA GLN A 97 -7.26 -15.21 2.68
C GLN A 97 -5.87 -15.86 2.74
N PRO A 98 -4.91 -15.44 1.89
CA PRO A 98 -3.59 -16.07 1.87
C PRO A 98 -3.09 -16.09 3.30
N GLU A 99 -2.75 -17.27 3.83
CA GLU A 99 -2.44 -17.47 5.24
C GLU A 99 -1.48 -16.37 5.69
N VAL A 100 -2.03 -15.39 6.41
CA VAL A 100 -1.22 -14.30 6.89
C VAL A 100 -0.42 -14.92 8.01
N SER A 101 0.81 -15.36 7.72
CA SER A 101 1.70 -16.01 8.67
C SER A 101 2.21 -15.07 9.77
N THR A 102 1.40 -14.09 10.15
CA THR A 102 1.60 -13.29 11.35
C THR A 102 1.72 -14.22 12.55
N LEU A 103 2.54 -13.82 13.51
CA LEU A 103 2.71 -14.54 14.75
C LEU A 103 1.36 -14.82 15.44
N ALA A 104 0.44 -13.85 15.39
CA ALA A 104 -0.92 -14.00 15.92
C ALA A 104 -1.71 -15.13 15.24
N HIS A 105 -1.65 -15.26 13.92
CA HIS A 105 -2.32 -16.35 13.19
C HIS A 105 -1.71 -17.72 13.47
N LYS A 106 -0.37 -17.80 13.60
CA LYS A 106 0.32 -19.03 13.99
C LYS A 106 -0.04 -19.45 15.42
N ILE A 107 -0.13 -18.50 16.34
CA ILE A 107 -0.56 -18.75 17.72
C ILE A 107 -2.01 -19.22 17.75
N ALA A 108 -2.93 -18.55 17.02
CA ALA A 108 -4.33 -18.96 16.95
C ALA A 108 -4.48 -20.40 16.44
N LYS A 109 -3.81 -20.74 15.33
CA LYS A 109 -3.80 -22.12 14.81
C LYS A 109 -3.23 -23.14 15.80
N ALA A 110 -2.18 -22.78 16.53
CA ALA A 110 -1.58 -23.68 17.53
C ALA A 110 -2.51 -23.87 18.75
N VAL A 111 -3.20 -22.82 19.19
CA VAL A 111 -4.20 -22.87 20.25
C VAL A 111 -5.36 -23.78 19.82
N ASP A 112 -5.93 -23.56 18.63
CA ASP A 112 -7.04 -24.37 18.12
C ASP A 112 -6.67 -25.85 18.00
N ALA A 113 -5.44 -26.15 17.56
CA ALA A 113 -4.94 -27.52 17.47
C ALA A 113 -4.78 -28.17 18.86
N THR A 114 -4.29 -27.43 19.84
CA THR A 114 -4.11 -27.92 21.22
C THR A 114 -5.46 -28.17 21.89
N ASP A 115 -6.44 -27.29 21.65
CA ASP A 115 -7.79 -27.43 22.18
C ASP A 115 -8.48 -28.68 21.62
N LEU A 116 -8.26 -28.98 20.33
CA LEU A 116 -8.76 -30.20 19.69
C LEU A 116 -8.15 -31.48 20.30
N GLU A 117 -6.84 -31.48 20.58
CA GLU A 117 -6.15 -32.59 21.23
C GLU A 117 -6.65 -32.81 22.67
N LEU A 118 -6.82 -31.73 23.43
CA LEU A 118 -7.37 -31.76 24.78
C LEU A 118 -8.78 -32.35 24.81
N MET A 119 -9.66 -31.91 23.91
CA MET A 119 -11.02 -32.45 23.81
C MET A 119 -11.02 -33.93 23.43
N ALA A 120 -10.14 -34.36 22.52
CA ALA A 120 -10.01 -35.77 22.14
C ALA A 120 -9.53 -36.66 23.29
N THR A 121 -8.73 -36.15 24.22
CA THR A 121 -8.29 -36.91 25.41
C THR A 121 -9.34 -37.02 26.52
N VAL A 122 -10.38 -36.19 26.50
CA VAL A 122 -11.48 -36.22 27.48
C VAL A 122 -12.60 -37.16 27.03
N GLU A 123 -12.72 -37.44 25.73
CA GLU A 123 -13.72 -38.33 25.14
C GLU A 123 -13.32 -39.83 25.11
N THR A 124 -12.14 -40.19 25.61
CA THR A 124 -11.64 -41.58 25.78
C THR A 124 -11.62 -42.02 27.24
#